data_AF-A0A935DA64-F1
#
_entry.id   AF-A0A935DA64-F1
#
_cell.length_a   1.000
_cell.length_b   1.000
_cell.length_c   1.000
_cell.angle_alpha   90.00
_cell.angle_beta   90.00
_cell.angle_gamma   90.00
#
_symmetry.space_group_name_H-M   'P 1'
#
loop_
_entity.id
_entity.type
_entity.pdbx_description
1 polymer ?
#
loop_
_entity_poly.entity_id
_entity_poly.type
_entity_poly.pdbx_seq_one_letter_code
_entity_poly.pdbx_strand_id
1 'polypeptide(L)'
;MLLLPALLGIAFAVPTTVVHLSHPKPTTSAAAADSSAVLFSRARELARAGHPSEALAAYHAAAVRADSPDDWARFRRDIAWIATPKELTVWDATATTDRPAQLLAFWNERDVRDGLATGGRLAEHVRRLDVALAEYRIRPKRGRSPIIRTASTAPSDMYEREVGIGSPLRDYLPGQGELDDRGVIFVRQGEPVARRYTSDSRVEGWVYAREGKTVAVFFTEALFDGSSGNTMLVASPPSSAFFVVCDFDRTFCGNSGAIEQREKLRQRTIGAIRALTTTDTAKPAEP
;
A
#
# COMPACT_ATOMS: atom_id res chain seq x y z
N MET A 1 -70.00 7.89 -67.08
CA MET A 1 -69.39 7.13 -65.96
C MET A 1 -68.17 7.93 -65.49
N LEU A 2 -68.26 8.51 -64.28
CA LEU A 2 -67.21 9.12 -63.41
C LEU A 2 -66.34 10.26 -64.02
N LEU A 3 -66.54 11.57 -63.79
CA LEU A 3 -66.47 12.48 -62.59
C LEU A 3 -65.09 12.70 -61.92
N LEU A 4 -64.50 13.88 -62.20
CA LEU A 4 -63.65 14.81 -61.37
C LEU A 4 -62.32 14.31 -60.70
N PRO A 5 -61.44 15.19 -60.15
CA PRO A 5 -60.99 16.55 -60.52
C PRO A 5 -59.47 16.83 -60.39
N ALA A 6 -59.10 18.09 -60.65
CA ALA A 6 -57.81 18.77 -60.51
C ALA A 6 -57.08 18.64 -59.14
N LEU A 7 -55.75 18.74 -59.17
CA LEU A 7 -54.92 19.06 -58.00
C LEU A 7 -53.86 20.13 -58.33
N LEU A 8 -53.99 21.22 -57.59
CA LEU A 8 -53.12 22.39 -57.48
C LEU A 8 -51.81 22.00 -56.78
N GLY A 9 -50.65 22.32 -57.36
CA GLY A 9 -49.36 22.14 -56.71
C GLY A 9 -49.07 23.28 -55.73
N ILE A 10 -49.11 23.00 -54.43
CA ILE A 10 -48.66 23.91 -53.37
C ILE A 10 -47.24 23.49 -52.97
N ALA A 11 -46.25 24.35 -53.23
CA ALA A 11 -44.89 24.20 -52.72
C ALA A 11 -44.82 24.74 -51.29
N PHE A 12 -44.67 23.85 -50.31
CA PHE A 12 -44.34 24.22 -48.93
C PHE A 12 -42.83 24.44 -48.79
N ALA A 13 -42.42 25.67 -48.52
CA ALA A 13 -41.08 25.97 -48.03
C ALA A 13 -41.02 25.64 -46.53
N VAL A 14 -40.18 24.68 -46.14
CA VAL A 14 -39.90 24.36 -44.74
C VAL A 14 -38.77 25.28 -44.26
N PRO A 15 -38.98 26.15 -43.26
CA PRO A 15 -37.88 26.93 -42.70
C PRO A 15 -37.00 26.02 -41.85
N THR A 16 -35.73 25.88 -42.26
CA THR A 16 -34.70 25.18 -41.49
C THR A 16 -34.25 26.08 -40.33
N THR A 17 -34.85 25.89 -39.15
CA THR A 17 -34.39 26.55 -37.92
C THR A 17 -33.08 25.92 -37.49
N VAL A 18 -31.97 26.59 -37.76
CA VAL A 18 -30.66 26.22 -37.22
C VAL A 18 -30.63 26.57 -35.73
N VAL A 19 -30.86 25.57 -34.87
CA VAL A 19 -30.63 25.70 -33.43
C VAL A 19 -29.12 25.73 -33.21
N HIS A 20 -28.59 26.92 -32.96
CA HIS A 20 -27.20 27.08 -32.54
C HIS A 20 -27.07 26.54 -31.11
N LEU A 21 -26.65 25.28 -30.98
CA LEU A 21 -26.26 24.69 -29.70
C LEU A 21 -24.97 25.36 -29.22
N SER A 22 -25.12 26.46 -28.50
CA SER A 22 -24.05 27.05 -27.69
C SER A 22 -23.58 25.98 -26.70
N HIS A 23 -22.43 25.38 -26.98
CA HIS A 23 -21.77 24.50 -26.03
C HIS A 23 -21.37 25.35 -24.83
N PRO A 24 -21.82 25.04 -23.61
CA PRO A 24 -21.31 25.73 -22.43
C PRO A 24 -19.81 25.47 -22.35
N LYS A 25 -19.03 26.55 -22.38
CA LYS A 25 -17.59 26.52 -22.09
C LYS A 25 -17.42 25.81 -20.74
N PRO A 26 -16.52 24.82 -20.58
CA PRO A 26 -16.29 24.19 -19.29
C PRO A 26 -15.69 25.26 -18.37
N THR A 27 -16.54 25.91 -17.58
CA THR A 27 -16.12 26.65 -16.40
C THR A 27 -15.71 25.61 -15.37
N THR A 28 -14.45 25.22 -15.39
CA THR A 28 -13.81 24.64 -14.20
C THR A 28 -13.90 25.72 -13.13
N SER A 29 -14.95 25.67 -12.33
CA SER A 29 -15.18 26.62 -11.23
C SER A 29 -13.99 26.59 -10.27
N ALA A 30 -13.57 27.73 -9.73
CA ALA A 30 -12.56 27.80 -8.68
C ALA A 30 -12.88 26.88 -7.49
N ALA A 31 -14.18 26.64 -7.22
CA ALA A 31 -14.63 25.69 -6.20
C ALA A 31 -14.26 24.22 -6.52
N ALA A 32 -14.18 23.84 -7.80
CA ALA A 32 -13.74 22.51 -8.21
C ALA A 32 -12.21 22.37 -8.10
N ALA A 33 -11.46 23.44 -8.42
CA ALA A 33 -10.01 23.49 -8.30
C ALA A 33 -9.52 23.40 -6.83
N ASP A 34 -10.34 23.85 -5.88
CA ASP A 34 -10.04 23.83 -4.44
C ASP A 34 -10.73 22.69 -3.68
N SER A 35 -11.26 21.67 -4.38
CA SER A 35 -11.86 20.50 -3.73
C SER A 35 -10.82 19.65 -3.00
N SER A 36 -11.24 18.97 -1.92
CA SER A 36 -10.40 18.02 -1.16
C SER A 36 -9.69 17.02 -2.09
N ALA A 37 -10.43 16.41 -3.04
CA ALA A 37 -9.87 15.43 -3.97
C ALA A 37 -8.80 16.02 -4.91
N VAL A 38 -8.99 17.25 -5.41
CA VAL A 38 -8.01 17.91 -6.28
C VAL A 38 -6.76 18.29 -5.48
N LEU A 39 -6.91 18.85 -4.29
CA LEU A 39 -5.79 19.20 -3.42
C LEU A 39 -5.00 17.97 -2.97
N PHE A 40 -5.68 16.85 -2.67
CA PHE A 40 -5.03 15.58 -2.35
C PHE A 40 -4.19 15.06 -3.53
N SER A 41 -4.73 15.17 -4.74
CA SER A 41 -4.02 14.78 -5.97
C SER A 41 -2.80 15.66 -6.20
N ARG A 42 -2.96 16.98 -6.03
CA ARG A 42 -1.88 17.97 -6.10
C ARG A 42 -0.77 17.69 -5.08
N ALA A 43 -1.13 17.31 -3.85
CA ALA A 43 -0.16 16.94 -2.83
C ALA A 43 0.74 15.78 -3.29
N ARG A 44 0.17 14.75 -3.93
CA ARG A 44 0.94 13.63 -4.48
C ARG A 44 1.82 14.03 -5.66
N GLU A 45 1.35 14.94 -6.51
CA GLU A 45 2.16 15.48 -7.61
C GLU A 45 3.36 16.28 -7.10
N LEU A 46 3.14 17.17 -6.12
CA LEU A 46 4.21 17.94 -5.48
C LEU A 46 5.23 17.02 -4.78
N ALA A 47 4.75 15.98 -4.10
CA ALA A 47 5.61 14.96 -3.49
C ALA A 47 6.52 14.28 -4.53
N ARG A 48 5.96 13.86 -5.67
CA ARG A 48 6.72 13.25 -6.78
C ARG A 48 7.70 14.23 -7.43
N ALA A 49 7.33 15.50 -7.51
CA ALA A 49 8.16 16.56 -8.08
C ALA A 49 9.28 17.02 -7.13
N GLY A 50 9.39 16.46 -5.91
CA GLY A 50 10.45 16.81 -4.97
C GLY A 50 10.18 18.10 -4.19
N HIS A 51 8.91 18.49 -4.04
CA HIS A 51 8.48 19.65 -3.25
C HIS A 51 7.79 19.21 -1.95
N PRO A 52 8.53 18.62 -0.97
CA PRO A 52 7.94 17.96 0.19
C PRO A 52 7.12 18.90 1.09
N SER A 53 7.61 20.11 1.36
CA SER A 53 6.90 21.09 2.21
C SER A 53 5.59 21.55 1.57
N GLU A 54 5.59 21.82 0.27
CA GLU A 54 4.39 22.19 -0.48
C GLU A 54 3.41 21.01 -0.59
N ALA A 55 3.93 19.79 -0.76
CA ALA A 55 3.12 18.57 -0.75
C ALA A 55 2.36 18.41 0.57
N LEU A 56 3.04 18.59 1.71
CA LEU A 56 2.41 18.52 3.03
C LEU A 56 1.37 19.63 3.22
N ALA A 57 1.68 20.86 2.79
CA ALA A 57 0.74 21.97 2.85
C ALA A 57 -0.53 21.70 2.02
N ALA A 58 -0.38 21.17 0.80
CA ALA A 58 -1.50 20.78 -0.06
C ALA A 58 -2.30 19.60 0.53
N TYR A 59 -1.63 18.63 1.16
CA TYR A 59 -2.28 17.49 1.82
C TYR A 59 -3.13 17.95 3.01
N HIS A 60 -2.59 18.86 3.83
CA HIS A 60 -3.33 19.46 4.94
C HIS A 60 -4.49 20.32 4.44
N ALA A 61 -4.29 21.13 3.40
CA ALA A 61 -5.36 21.92 2.79
C ALA A 61 -6.49 21.03 2.25
N ALA A 62 -6.15 19.87 1.65
CA ALA A 62 -7.13 18.88 1.24
C ALA A 62 -7.94 18.37 2.44
N ALA A 63 -7.29 18.04 3.55
CA ALA A 63 -7.96 17.56 4.76
C ALA A 63 -8.87 18.63 5.39
N VAL A 64 -8.46 19.91 5.40
CA VAL A 64 -9.31 21.02 5.88
C VAL A 64 -10.57 21.18 5.04
N ARG A 65 -10.52 20.82 3.75
CA ARG A 65 -11.66 20.88 2.82
C ARG A 65 -12.46 19.59 2.74
N ALA A 66 -12.08 18.55 3.48
CA ALA A 66 -12.80 17.29 3.50
C ALA A 66 -14.11 17.43 4.29
N ASP A 67 -15.22 17.12 3.65
CA ASP A 67 -16.57 17.24 4.23
C ASP A 67 -17.39 15.95 4.10
N SER A 68 -16.89 14.97 3.35
CA SER A 68 -17.60 13.72 3.05
C SER A 68 -16.96 12.49 3.71
N PRO A 69 -17.74 11.42 3.98
CA PRO A 69 -17.17 10.13 4.38
C PRO A 69 -16.12 9.58 3.40
N ASP A 70 -16.29 9.85 2.10
CA ASP A 70 -15.39 9.39 1.05
C ASP A 70 -14.03 10.11 1.09
N ASP A 71 -14.01 11.40 1.42
CA ASP A 71 -12.76 12.14 1.65
C ASP A 71 -11.99 11.53 2.82
N TRP A 72 -12.66 11.32 3.95
CA TRP A 72 -12.01 10.74 5.12
C TRP A 72 -11.55 9.31 4.89
N ALA A 73 -12.32 8.52 4.14
CA ALA A 73 -11.92 7.18 3.74
C ALA A 73 -10.66 7.20 2.86
N ARG A 74 -10.47 8.24 2.04
CA ARG A 74 -9.26 8.42 1.22
C ARG A 74 -8.02 8.65 2.09
N PHE A 75 -8.07 9.61 3.02
CA PHE A 75 -6.97 9.87 3.95
C PHE A 75 -6.66 8.65 4.81
N ARG A 76 -7.71 8.01 5.33
CA ARG A 76 -7.58 6.80 6.14
C ARG A 76 -6.87 5.68 5.37
N ARG A 77 -7.23 5.42 4.11
CA ARG A 77 -6.55 4.42 3.27
C ARG A 77 -5.10 4.79 3.01
N ASP A 78 -4.81 6.07 2.80
CA ASP A 78 -3.45 6.53 2.52
C ASP A 78 -2.51 6.30 3.71
N ILE A 79 -2.94 6.67 4.93
CA ILE A 79 -2.11 6.45 6.13
C ILE A 79 -2.08 4.98 6.59
N ALA A 80 -3.10 4.18 6.27
CA ALA A 80 -3.21 2.79 6.71
C ALA A 80 -2.07 1.87 6.24
N TRP A 81 -1.33 2.25 5.20
CA TRP A 81 -0.15 1.52 4.77
C TRP A 81 0.97 1.50 5.84
N ILE A 82 1.11 2.59 6.60
CA ILE A 82 2.22 2.83 7.53
C ILE A 82 1.78 3.17 8.96
N ALA A 83 0.47 3.25 9.21
CA ALA A 83 -0.10 3.42 10.54
C ALA A 83 -0.18 2.08 11.28
N THR A 84 0.06 2.11 12.59
CA THR A 84 -0.25 1.00 13.51
C THR A 84 -1.76 0.79 13.62
N PRO A 85 -2.20 -0.40 14.05
CA PRO A 85 -3.58 -0.61 14.49
C PRO A 85 -4.02 0.42 15.55
N LYS A 86 -3.15 0.76 16.52
CA LYS A 86 -3.43 1.77 17.55
C LYS A 86 -3.67 3.16 16.97
N GLU A 87 -2.79 3.64 16.09
CA GLU A 87 -2.96 4.92 15.39
C GLU A 87 -4.25 4.95 14.57
N LEU A 88 -4.59 3.84 13.90
CA LEU A 88 -5.83 3.73 13.14
C LEU A 88 -7.07 3.73 14.04
N THR A 89 -7.03 3.10 15.22
CA THR A 89 -8.11 3.21 16.21
C THR A 89 -8.28 4.63 16.72
N VAL A 90 -7.17 5.33 17.00
CA VAL A 90 -7.22 6.74 17.41
C VAL A 90 -7.81 7.60 16.29
N TRP A 91 -7.40 7.39 15.05
CA TRP A 91 -7.97 8.05 13.86
C TRP A 91 -9.48 7.84 13.75
N ASP A 92 -9.93 6.59 13.89
CA ASP A 92 -11.35 6.23 13.77
C ASP A 92 -12.21 6.88 14.86
N ALA A 93 -11.65 7.03 16.06
CA ALA A 93 -12.31 7.70 17.18
C ALA A 93 -12.23 9.24 17.12
N THR A 94 -11.38 9.82 16.27
CA THR A 94 -11.18 11.28 16.19
C THR A 94 -12.32 11.96 15.46
N ALA A 95 -12.85 13.02 16.06
CA ALA A 95 -13.89 13.85 15.47
C ALA A 95 -13.42 14.43 14.12
N THR A 96 -14.32 14.53 13.15
CA THR A 96 -13.97 15.00 11.80
C THR A 96 -13.35 16.40 11.79
N THR A 97 -13.71 17.26 12.75
CA THR A 97 -13.14 18.60 12.94
C THR A 97 -11.66 18.58 13.33
N ASP A 98 -11.18 17.52 13.98
CA ASP A 98 -9.83 17.41 14.52
C ASP A 98 -8.89 16.61 13.60
N ARG A 99 -9.45 15.89 12.62
CA ARG A 99 -8.69 15.04 11.67
C ARG A 99 -7.63 15.78 10.86
N PRO A 100 -7.82 17.04 10.38
CA PRO A 100 -6.75 17.75 9.67
C PRO A 100 -5.50 17.96 10.54
N ALA A 101 -5.69 18.40 11.79
CA ALA A 101 -4.59 18.58 12.75
C ALA A 101 -3.92 17.25 13.08
N GLN A 102 -4.70 16.18 13.23
CA GLN A 102 -4.19 14.84 13.46
C GLN A 102 -3.34 14.30 12.29
N LEU A 103 -3.76 14.51 11.02
CA LEU A 103 -2.95 14.13 9.85
C LEU A 103 -1.63 14.89 9.81
N LEU A 104 -1.66 16.19 10.12
CA LEU A 104 -0.45 16.99 10.15
C LEU A 104 0.52 16.49 11.22
N ALA A 105 0.02 16.18 12.42
CA ALA A 105 0.81 15.58 13.49
C ALA A 105 1.39 14.21 13.08
N PHE A 106 0.57 13.35 12.47
CA PHE A 106 0.98 12.02 12.00
C PHE A 106 2.21 12.05 11.07
N TRP A 107 2.24 13.01 10.13
CA TRP A 107 3.36 13.19 9.21
C TRP A 107 4.56 13.86 9.88
N ASN A 108 4.35 14.93 10.66
CA ASN A 108 5.41 15.66 11.34
C ASN A 108 6.16 14.78 12.36
N GLU A 109 5.46 13.97 13.14
CA GLU A 109 6.09 13.03 14.08
C GLU A 109 6.99 12.02 13.38
N ARG A 110 6.63 11.60 12.17
CA ARG A 110 7.46 10.70 11.36
C ARG A 110 8.63 11.43 10.71
N ASP A 111 8.46 12.67 10.26
CA ASP A 111 9.57 13.50 9.80
C ASP A 111 10.63 13.64 10.89
N VAL A 112 10.23 13.99 12.11
CA VAL A 112 11.13 14.13 13.27
C VAL A 112 11.82 12.81 13.59
N ARG A 113 11.07 11.71 13.68
CA ARG A 113 11.60 10.37 13.98
C ARG A 113 12.64 9.90 12.95
N ASP A 114 12.39 10.17 11.68
CA ASP A 114 13.24 9.72 10.57
C ASP A 114 14.35 10.75 10.24
N GLY A 115 14.42 11.88 10.95
CA GLY A 115 15.40 12.95 10.72
C GLY A 115 15.22 13.66 9.38
N LEU A 116 13.99 13.75 8.89
CA LEU A 116 13.62 14.34 7.61
C LEU A 116 13.18 15.81 7.78
N ALA A 117 13.36 16.60 6.72
CA ALA A 117 12.76 17.92 6.63
C ALA A 117 11.22 17.82 6.53
N THR A 118 10.52 18.93 6.84
CA THR A 118 9.05 19.01 6.78
C THR A 118 8.48 18.50 5.46
N GLY A 119 7.56 17.54 5.55
CA GLY A 119 6.91 16.87 4.43
C GLY A 119 7.75 15.78 3.76
N GLY A 120 8.97 15.53 4.24
CA GLY A 120 9.88 14.54 3.67
C GLY A 120 9.32 13.12 3.75
N ARG A 121 8.68 12.76 4.86
CA ARG A 121 8.04 11.46 5.04
C ARG A 121 6.85 11.28 4.10
N LEU A 122 6.01 12.29 3.92
CA LEU A 122 4.90 12.23 2.97
C LEU A 122 5.43 11.99 1.55
N ALA A 123 6.47 12.74 1.15
CA ALA A 123 7.09 12.56 -0.16
C ALA A 123 7.66 11.15 -0.34
N GLU A 124 8.36 10.64 0.67
CA GLU A 124 8.91 9.28 0.66
C GLU A 124 7.81 8.21 0.66
N HIS A 125 6.71 8.42 1.39
CA HIS A 125 5.54 7.53 1.37
C HIS A 125 4.94 7.44 -0.03
N VAL A 126 4.72 8.58 -0.70
CA VAL A 126 4.21 8.60 -2.08
C VAL A 126 5.18 7.87 -3.02
N ARG A 127 6.49 8.13 -2.92
CA ARG A 127 7.50 7.45 -3.74
C ARG A 127 7.47 5.94 -3.53
N ARG A 128 7.45 5.49 -2.28
CA ARG A 128 7.43 4.05 -1.94
C ARG A 128 6.16 3.37 -2.42
N LEU A 129 5.02 4.03 -2.28
CA LEU A 129 3.74 3.51 -2.74
C LEU A 129 3.70 3.36 -4.27
N ASP A 130 4.23 4.34 -5.01
CA ASP A 130 4.30 4.26 -6.47
C ASP A 130 5.19 3.09 -6.93
N VAL A 131 6.36 2.90 -6.32
CA VAL A 131 7.23 1.73 -6.59
C VAL A 131 6.50 0.44 -6.25
N ALA A 132 5.85 0.38 -5.07
CA ALA A 132 5.21 -0.86 -4.64
C ALA A 132 4.01 -1.24 -5.52
N LEU A 133 3.22 -0.27 -5.97
CA LEU A 133 2.13 -0.49 -6.92
C LEU A 133 2.62 -0.90 -8.31
N ALA A 134 3.83 -0.49 -8.70
CA ALA A 134 4.44 -0.90 -9.96
C ALA A 134 4.99 -2.33 -9.89
N GLU A 135 5.70 -2.66 -8.81
CA GLU A 135 6.50 -3.90 -8.70
C GLU A 135 5.79 -5.05 -7.97
N TYR A 136 4.98 -4.75 -6.95
CA TYR A 136 4.48 -5.74 -5.99
C TYR A 136 2.95 -5.87 -5.98
N ARG A 137 2.28 -5.31 -7.00
CA ARG A 137 0.83 -5.36 -7.11
C ARG A 137 0.32 -6.76 -7.38
N ILE A 138 -0.65 -7.21 -6.60
CA ILE A 138 -1.37 -8.47 -6.83
C ILE A 138 -2.16 -8.34 -8.12
N ARG A 139 -1.89 -9.22 -9.08
CA ARG A 139 -2.61 -9.32 -10.37
C ARG A 139 -3.44 -10.60 -10.39
N PRO A 140 -4.68 -10.58 -9.86
CA PRO A 140 -5.54 -11.76 -9.91
C PRO A 140 -5.88 -12.13 -11.36
N LYS A 141 -6.05 -13.41 -11.66
CA LYS A 141 -6.59 -13.84 -12.96
C LYS A 141 -8.05 -13.36 -13.11
N ARG A 142 -8.44 -12.92 -14.31
CA ARG A 142 -9.82 -12.46 -14.61
C ARG A 142 -10.84 -13.48 -14.10
N GLY A 143 -11.85 -13.00 -13.36
CA GLY A 143 -12.98 -13.81 -12.89
C GLY A 143 -12.73 -14.61 -11.61
N ARG A 144 -11.60 -14.39 -10.92
CA ARG A 144 -11.36 -14.96 -9.59
C ARG A 144 -11.10 -13.83 -8.58
N SER A 145 -11.76 -13.91 -7.43
CA SER A 145 -11.36 -13.13 -6.27
C SER A 145 -9.96 -13.58 -5.85
N PRO A 146 -9.08 -12.67 -5.38
CA PRO A 146 -7.80 -13.07 -4.80
C PRO A 146 -8.08 -13.89 -3.55
N ILE A 147 -8.15 -15.21 -3.72
CA ILE A 147 -8.12 -16.13 -2.60
C ILE A 147 -6.66 -16.31 -2.29
N ILE A 148 -6.28 -16.05 -1.04
CA ILE A 148 -4.97 -16.43 -0.48
C ILE A 148 -4.92 -17.96 -0.53
N ARG A 149 -4.50 -18.51 -1.67
CA ARG A 149 -4.18 -19.93 -1.83
C ARG A 149 -2.67 -20.01 -1.97
N THR A 150 -2.09 -20.79 -1.10
CA THR A 150 -0.64 -20.91 -0.95
C THR A 150 -0.07 -21.72 -2.10
N ALA A 151 1.26 -21.65 -2.29
CA ALA A 151 1.95 -22.50 -3.25
C ALA A 151 1.53 -23.96 -3.07
N SER A 152 1.10 -24.62 -4.16
CA SER A 152 0.48 -25.96 -4.14
C SER A 152 1.41 -27.10 -3.68
N THR A 153 2.61 -26.76 -3.23
CA THR A 153 3.68 -27.69 -2.83
C THR A 153 4.17 -27.47 -1.39
N ALA A 154 3.77 -26.42 -0.67
CA ALA A 154 4.21 -26.27 0.72
C ALA A 154 3.43 -27.22 1.66
N PRO A 155 4.12 -27.92 2.58
CA PRO A 155 3.51 -28.85 3.54
C PRO A 155 2.37 -28.22 4.34
N SER A 156 1.29 -28.97 4.57
CA SER A 156 0.07 -28.48 5.23
C SER A 156 0.28 -27.98 6.67
N ASP A 157 1.30 -28.49 7.37
CA ASP A 157 1.67 -28.17 8.76
C ASP A 157 2.42 -26.83 8.91
N MET A 158 3.00 -26.31 7.82
CA MET A 158 3.63 -24.99 7.78
C MET A 158 2.58 -23.87 7.94
N TYR A 159 1.36 -24.06 7.45
CA TYR A 159 0.37 -22.98 7.32
C TYR A 159 -0.35 -22.62 8.61
N GLU A 160 -0.81 -23.59 9.41
CA GLU A 160 -1.46 -23.27 10.68
C GLU A 160 -0.51 -22.51 11.64
N ARG A 161 0.81 -22.78 11.52
CA ARG A 161 1.86 -22.17 12.36
C ARG A 161 2.45 -20.87 11.83
N GLU A 162 2.25 -20.56 10.54
CA GLU A 162 2.82 -19.36 9.89
C GLU A 162 1.79 -18.36 9.37
N VAL A 163 0.52 -18.73 9.14
CA VAL A 163 -0.56 -17.80 8.75
C VAL A 163 -1.87 -17.98 9.54
N GLY A 164 -2.02 -19.05 10.33
CA GLY A 164 -3.20 -19.30 11.17
C GLY A 164 -3.26 -18.49 12.48
N ILE A 165 -4.22 -18.80 13.37
CA ILE A 165 -4.38 -18.17 14.70
C ILE A 165 -3.11 -18.29 15.57
N GLY A 166 -2.32 -19.34 15.36
CA GLY A 166 -1.01 -19.54 16.01
C GLY A 166 0.15 -18.84 15.31
N SER A 167 -0.12 -18.07 14.24
CA SER A 167 0.91 -17.42 13.46
C SER A 167 1.55 -16.25 14.23
N PRO A 168 2.87 -16.13 14.19
CA PRO A 168 3.55 -14.92 14.66
C PRO A 168 3.27 -13.70 13.77
N LEU A 169 2.72 -13.91 12.58
CA LEU A 169 2.24 -12.89 11.64
C LEU A 169 0.78 -12.50 11.87
N ARG A 170 0.09 -13.03 12.88
CA ARG A 170 -1.34 -12.72 13.09
C ARG A 170 -1.63 -11.21 13.23
N ASP A 171 -0.65 -10.46 13.73
CA ASP A 171 -0.74 -9.00 13.91
C ASP A 171 -0.34 -8.25 12.62
N TYR A 172 0.26 -8.95 11.67
CA TYR A 172 0.50 -8.48 10.30
C TYR A 172 -0.74 -8.76 9.45
N LEU A 173 -1.70 -7.84 9.51
CA LEU A 173 -2.86 -7.82 8.64
C LEU A 173 -2.64 -6.75 7.57
N PRO A 174 -2.24 -7.10 6.34
CA PRO A 174 -2.24 -6.14 5.26
C PRO A 174 -3.69 -5.71 5.02
N GLY A 175 -4.06 -4.53 5.51
CA GLY A 175 -5.41 -3.99 5.40
C GLY A 175 -5.85 -3.68 3.96
N GLN A 176 -4.96 -3.84 2.99
CA GLN A 176 -5.18 -3.53 1.58
C GLN A 176 -4.73 -4.71 0.71
N GLY A 177 -5.68 -5.32 0.00
CA GLY A 177 -5.47 -6.53 -0.83
C GLY A 177 -4.87 -6.23 -2.21
N GLU A 178 -4.12 -5.14 -2.34
CA GLU A 178 -3.61 -4.62 -3.61
C GLU A 178 -2.14 -4.98 -3.84
N LEU A 179 -1.38 -5.15 -2.75
CA LEU A 179 0.04 -5.46 -2.76
C LEU A 179 0.27 -6.83 -2.12
N ASP A 180 1.28 -7.54 -2.62
CA ASP A 180 1.83 -8.69 -1.92
C ASP A 180 2.64 -8.26 -0.69
N ASP A 181 3.15 -9.21 0.09
CA ASP A 181 3.81 -8.86 1.35
C ASP A 181 5.13 -8.11 1.16
N ARG A 182 5.82 -8.30 0.03
CA ARG A 182 6.99 -7.47 -0.31
C ARG A 182 6.56 -6.03 -0.48
N GLY A 183 5.45 -5.77 -1.17
CA GLY A 183 4.94 -4.42 -1.34
C GLY A 183 4.58 -3.74 -0.03
N VAL A 184 3.92 -4.45 0.88
CA VAL A 184 3.58 -3.92 2.20
C VAL A 184 4.82 -3.61 3.03
N ILE A 185 5.79 -4.54 3.07
CA ILE A 185 7.07 -4.32 3.76
C ILE A 185 7.84 -3.16 3.11
N PHE A 186 7.86 -3.07 1.78
CA PHE A 186 8.53 -2.00 1.04
C PHE A 186 7.95 -0.62 1.36
N VAL A 187 6.62 -0.47 1.40
CA VAL A 187 6.00 0.82 1.76
C VAL A 187 6.40 1.26 3.16
N ARG A 188 6.45 0.32 4.12
CA ARG A 188 6.82 0.60 5.51
C ARG A 188 8.30 0.88 5.69
N GLN A 189 9.15 0.04 5.13
CA GLN A 189 10.59 -0.01 5.41
C GLN A 189 11.44 0.70 4.36
N GLY A 190 10.96 0.77 3.12
CA GLY A 190 11.71 1.29 1.99
C GLY A 190 12.63 0.24 1.39
N GLU A 191 13.68 0.71 0.72
CA GLU A 191 14.66 -0.13 0.04
C GLU A 191 15.46 -0.96 1.06
N PRO A 192 15.49 -2.29 0.94
CA PRO A 192 16.39 -3.11 1.73
C PRO A 192 17.86 -2.86 1.33
N VAL A 193 18.77 -2.97 2.30
CA VAL A 193 20.22 -2.83 2.05
C VAL A 193 20.79 -4.02 1.26
N ALA A 194 20.10 -5.17 1.29
CA ALA A 194 20.42 -6.31 0.45
C ALA A 194 19.17 -7.14 0.16
N ARG A 195 19.11 -7.70 -1.05
CA ARG A 195 18.12 -8.69 -1.49
C ARG A 195 18.84 -9.95 -1.98
N ARG A 196 18.26 -11.12 -1.73
CA ARG A 196 18.69 -12.39 -2.32
C ARG A 196 17.45 -13.15 -2.74
N TYR A 197 17.51 -13.73 -3.92
CA TYR A 197 16.45 -14.55 -4.47
C TYR A 197 17.04 -15.88 -4.89
N THR A 198 16.27 -16.95 -4.68
CA THR A 198 16.63 -18.28 -5.15
C THR A 198 15.51 -18.84 -6.00
N SER A 199 15.81 -19.11 -7.28
CA SER A 199 14.86 -19.69 -8.24
C SER A 199 14.35 -21.06 -7.80
N ASP A 200 15.23 -21.88 -7.24
CA ASP A 200 14.98 -23.30 -6.98
C ASP A 200 14.04 -23.51 -5.80
N SER A 201 14.14 -22.64 -4.79
CA SER A 201 13.27 -22.67 -3.61
C SER A 201 12.16 -21.63 -3.63
N ARG A 202 12.14 -20.72 -4.61
CA ARG A 202 11.17 -19.61 -4.72
C ARG A 202 11.11 -18.77 -3.45
N VAL A 203 12.27 -18.59 -2.80
CA VAL A 203 12.45 -17.78 -1.60
C VAL A 203 13.20 -16.51 -1.93
N GLU A 204 12.68 -15.40 -1.41
CA GLU A 204 13.32 -14.09 -1.45
C GLU A 204 13.61 -13.65 -0.01
N GLY A 205 14.83 -13.19 0.27
CA GLY A 205 15.20 -12.61 1.56
C GLY A 205 15.61 -11.16 1.39
N TRP A 206 15.13 -10.30 2.29
CA TRP A 206 15.44 -8.88 2.34
C TRP A 206 16.09 -8.53 3.67
N VAL A 207 17.10 -7.67 3.62
CA VAL A 207 17.86 -7.22 4.79
C VAL A 207 17.70 -5.73 4.99
N TYR A 208 17.49 -5.33 6.24
CA TYR A 208 17.39 -3.94 6.69
C TYR A 208 18.42 -3.66 7.78
N ALA A 209 18.97 -2.45 7.77
CA ALA A 209 19.74 -1.91 8.88
C ALA A 209 18.82 -1.06 9.77
N ARG A 210 18.75 -1.39 11.06
CA ARG A 210 17.93 -0.70 12.06
C ARG A 210 18.74 -0.52 13.33
N GLU A 211 18.99 0.72 13.74
CA GLU A 211 19.65 1.03 15.02
C GLU A 211 20.98 0.26 15.20
N GLY A 212 21.77 0.15 14.12
CA GLY A 212 23.03 -0.61 14.11
C GLY A 212 22.88 -2.13 14.10
N LYS A 213 21.66 -2.66 14.03
CA LYS A 213 21.36 -4.09 13.94
C LYS A 213 20.85 -4.47 12.54
N THR A 214 21.18 -5.68 12.13
CA THR A 214 20.71 -6.26 10.88
C THR A 214 19.47 -7.11 11.12
N VAL A 215 18.40 -6.79 10.37
CA VAL A 215 17.10 -7.43 10.45
C VAL A 215 16.81 -8.05 9.08
N ALA A 216 16.52 -9.36 9.05
CA ALA A 216 16.19 -10.07 7.82
C ALA A 216 14.74 -10.54 7.85
N VAL A 217 14.07 -10.45 6.70
CA VAL A 217 12.73 -11.00 6.46
C VAL A 217 12.75 -11.85 5.21
N PHE A 218 11.86 -12.83 5.15
CA PHE A 218 11.83 -13.81 4.08
C PHE A 218 10.43 -13.90 3.49
N PHE A 219 10.37 -14.09 2.18
CA PHE A 219 9.16 -14.23 1.42
C PHE A 219 9.22 -15.53 0.61
N THR A 220 8.08 -16.18 0.46
CA THR A 220 7.90 -17.33 -0.45
C THR A 220 6.85 -17.00 -1.48
N GLU A 221 6.91 -17.63 -2.65
CA GLU A 221 5.85 -17.49 -3.65
C GLU A 221 4.49 -17.94 -3.10
N ALA A 222 3.47 -17.14 -3.37
CA ALA A 222 2.08 -17.41 -3.03
C ALA A 222 1.24 -17.48 -4.31
N LEU A 223 0.42 -18.52 -4.44
CA LEU A 223 -0.46 -18.74 -5.58
C LEU A 223 -1.83 -18.12 -5.35
N PHE A 224 -1.91 -16.78 -5.29
CA PHE A 224 -3.22 -16.13 -5.30
C PHE A 224 -3.92 -16.47 -6.61
N ASP A 225 -4.96 -17.30 -6.57
CA ASP A 225 -5.84 -17.71 -7.68
C ASP A 225 -5.22 -18.25 -8.99
N GLY A 226 -3.91 -18.50 -9.03
CA GLY A 226 -3.15 -18.90 -10.21
C GLY A 226 -2.36 -17.78 -10.87
N SER A 227 -2.23 -16.62 -10.24
CA SER A 227 -1.18 -15.64 -10.51
C SER A 227 0.18 -16.13 -9.97
N SER A 228 1.19 -16.14 -10.82
CA SER A 228 2.59 -16.46 -10.47
C SER A 228 3.36 -15.18 -10.16
N GLY A 229 4.31 -15.24 -9.23
CA GLY A 229 5.20 -14.12 -8.92
C GLY A 229 4.78 -13.20 -7.78
N ASN A 230 3.63 -13.45 -7.16
CA ASN A 230 3.26 -12.82 -5.88
C ASN A 230 3.90 -13.58 -4.73
N THR A 231 4.12 -12.91 -3.61
CA THR A 231 4.80 -13.51 -2.45
C THR A 231 4.07 -13.25 -1.14
N MET A 232 4.35 -14.10 -0.17
CA MET A 232 3.90 -13.94 1.21
C MET A 232 5.11 -13.98 2.16
N LEU A 233 5.03 -13.21 3.23
CA LEU A 233 6.00 -13.16 4.32
C LEU A 233 5.96 -14.48 5.09
N VAL A 234 7.13 -15.01 5.44
CA VAL A 234 7.27 -16.26 6.20
C VAL A 234 8.16 -16.07 7.42
N ALA A 235 7.82 -16.76 8.52
CA ALA A 235 8.61 -16.73 9.74
C ALA A 235 9.88 -17.59 9.61
N SER A 236 9.85 -18.64 8.79
CA SER A 236 11.01 -19.43 8.45
C SER A 236 10.91 -19.86 6.99
N PRO A 237 11.96 -19.69 6.18
CA PRO A 237 11.99 -20.33 4.87
C PRO A 237 12.00 -21.86 5.00
N PRO A 238 11.60 -22.60 3.95
CA PRO A 238 11.69 -24.05 3.91
C PRO A 238 13.14 -24.52 4.08
N SER A 239 13.35 -25.72 4.63
CA SER A 239 14.69 -26.27 4.87
C SER A 239 15.55 -26.33 3.61
N SER A 240 14.94 -26.54 2.44
CA SER A 240 15.62 -26.53 1.14
C SER A 240 16.22 -25.17 0.77
N ALA A 241 15.78 -24.08 1.39
CA ALA A 241 16.24 -22.71 1.15
C ALA A 241 17.15 -22.18 2.27
N PHE A 242 17.58 -23.02 3.21
CA PHE A 242 18.30 -22.54 4.39
C PHE A 242 19.67 -21.92 4.05
N PHE A 243 20.26 -22.29 2.91
CA PHE A 243 21.47 -21.64 2.39
C PHE A 243 21.27 -20.14 2.12
N VAL A 244 20.05 -19.70 1.76
CA VAL A 244 19.72 -18.28 1.57
C VAL A 244 19.83 -17.50 2.88
N VAL A 245 19.39 -18.12 3.98
CA VAL A 245 19.51 -17.57 5.33
C VAL A 245 20.99 -17.42 5.69
N CYS A 246 21.77 -18.44 5.34
CA CYS A 246 23.19 -18.52 5.57
C CYS A 246 23.99 -17.41 4.90
N ASP A 247 23.61 -17.03 3.67
CA ASP A 247 24.23 -15.92 2.95
C ASP A 247 24.00 -14.57 3.63
N PHE A 248 22.89 -14.41 4.34
CA PHE A 248 22.59 -13.19 5.10
C PHE A 248 23.19 -13.19 6.49
N ASP A 249 23.18 -14.34 7.15
CA ASP A 249 23.70 -14.46 8.51
C ASP A 249 24.32 -15.84 8.74
N ARG A 250 25.66 -15.84 8.80
CA ARG A 250 26.47 -17.04 9.00
C ARG A 250 26.26 -17.72 10.35
N THR A 251 25.62 -17.06 11.32
CA THR A 251 25.28 -17.69 12.61
C THR A 251 24.29 -18.85 12.44
N PHE A 252 23.59 -18.91 11.30
CA PHE A 252 22.74 -20.03 10.93
C PHE A 252 23.48 -21.13 10.14
N CYS A 253 24.78 -20.99 9.84
CA CYS A 253 25.54 -21.95 9.01
C CYS A 253 26.36 -22.98 9.79
N GLY A 254 25.95 -23.32 11.02
CA GLY A 254 26.70 -24.24 11.89
C GLY A 254 26.26 -25.70 11.82
N ASN A 255 27.00 -26.57 12.51
CA ASN A 255 26.67 -28.00 12.71
C ASN A 255 25.64 -28.23 13.84
N SER A 256 25.02 -27.19 14.39
CA SER A 256 23.92 -27.37 15.35
C SER A 256 22.77 -28.11 14.68
N GLY A 257 22.03 -28.92 15.44
CA GLY A 257 20.92 -29.70 14.89
C GLY A 257 19.95 -28.82 14.10
N ALA A 258 19.56 -29.24 12.90
CA ALA A 258 18.75 -28.45 11.96
C ALA A 258 17.45 -27.90 12.58
N ILE A 259 16.89 -28.61 13.56
CA ILE A 259 15.68 -28.19 14.30
C ILE A 259 15.96 -26.96 15.17
N GLU A 260 17.05 -26.97 15.93
CA GLU A 260 17.41 -25.87 16.84
C GLU A 260 17.72 -24.58 16.07
N GLN A 261 18.46 -24.70 14.96
CA GLN A 261 18.77 -23.56 14.09
C GLN A 261 17.50 -22.96 13.46
N ARG A 262 16.57 -23.82 13.03
CA ARG A 262 15.30 -23.38 12.45
C ARG A 262 14.45 -22.64 13.47
N GLU A 263 14.39 -23.10 14.72
CA GLU A 263 13.65 -22.40 15.76
C GLU A 263 14.29 -21.06 16.13
N LYS A 264 15.64 -21.01 16.24
CA LYS A 264 16.38 -19.75 16.44
C LYS A 264 16.12 -18.75 15.32
N LEU A 265 16.15 -19.21 14.07
CA LEU A 265 15.83 -18.38 12.92
C LEU A 265 14.40 -17.88 12.99
N ARG A 266 13.44 -18.78 13.22
CA ARG A 266 12.02 -18.45 13.35
C ARG A 266 11.83 -17.34 14.39
N GLN A 267 12.34 -17.51 15.61
CA GLN A 267 12.19 -16.50 16.66
C GLN A 267 12.80 -15.15 16.28
N ARG A 268 13.97 -15.15 15.61
CA ARG A 268 14.60 -13.92 15.14
C ARG A 268 13.81 -13.24 14.02
N THR A 269 13.32 -14.00 13.05
CA THR A 269 12.47 -13.48 11.96
C THR A 269 11.15 -12.95 12.50
N ILE A 270 10.57 -13.58 13.53
CA ILE A 270 9.37 -13.05 14.21
C ILE A 270 9.67 -11.72 14.87
N GLY A 271 10.78 -11.63 15.61
CA GLY A 271 11.24 -10.37 16.20
C GLY A 271 11.50 -9.29 15.15
N ALA A 272 12.12 -9.66 14.03
CA ALA A 272 12.35 -8.82 12.87
C ALA A 272 11.03 -8.27 12.30
N ILE A 273 10.09 -9.16 12.03
CA ILE A 273 8.80 -8.79 11.46
C ILE A 273 8.06 -7.87 12.41
N ARG A 274 8.01 -8.18 13.72
CA ARG A 274 7.43 -7.27 14.71
C ARG A 274 8.11 -5.91 14.69
N ALA A 275 9.44 -5.85 14.71
CA ALA A 275 10.17 -4.57 14.63
C ALA A 275 9.89 -3.78 13.34
N LEU A 276 9.58 -4.46 12.23
CA LEU A 276 9.28 -3.84 10.94
C LEU A 276 7.77 -3.57 10.71
N THR A 277 6.89 -4.19 11.49
CA THR A 277 5.43 -4.12 11.25
C THR A 277 4.65 -3.49 12.39
N THR A 278 5.23 -3.46 13.58
CA THR A 278 4.72 -2.73 14.74
C THR A 278 5.62 -1.51 14.93
N THR A 279 5.10 -0.30 14.70
CA THR A 279 5.83 0.94 14.99
C THR A 279 5.89 1.28 16.49
N ASP A 280 5.59 0.30 17.36
CA ASP A 280 5.46 0.46 18.83
C ASP A 280 6.79 0.29 19.59
N THR A 281 7.95 0.21 18.92
CA THR A 281 9.21 -0.12 19.61
C THR A 281 9.91 1.05 20.32
N ALA A 282 9.36 2.25 20.31
CA ALA A 282 9.87 3.29 21.20
C ALA A 282 9.16 3.19 22.56
N LYS A 283 9.76 2.42 23.49
CA LYS A 283 9.57 2.73 24.92
C LYS A 283 9.98 4.20 25.08
N PRO A 284 9.12 5.11 25.55
CA PRO A 284 9.56 6.47 25.84
C PRO A 284 10.74 6.38 26.80
N ALA A 285 11.81 7.14 26.54
CA ALA A 285 12.87 7.32 27.50
C ALA A 285 12.21 7.78 28.81
N GLU A 286 12.37 7.00 29.88
CA GLU A 286 11.95 7.45 31.21
C GLU A 286 12.76 8.71 31.53
N PRO A 287 12.10 9.77 32.04
CA PRO A 287 12.77 11.00 32.45
C PRO A 287 13.74 10.77 33.60
#